data_AF-A0A831UDS5-F1
#
_entry.id   AF-A0A831UDS5-F1
#
_cell.length_a   1.000
_cell.length_b   1.000
_cell.length_c   1.000
_cell.angle_alpha   90.00
_cell.angle_beta   90.00
_cell.angle_gamma   90.00
#
_symmetry.space_group_name_H-M   'P 1'
#
loop_
_entity.id
_entity.type
_entity.pdbx_description
1 polymer ?
#
loop_
_entity_poly.entity_id
_entity_poly.type
_entity_poly.pdbx_seq_one_letter_code
_entity_poly.pdbx_strand_id
1 'polypeptide(L)'
;MHELILCRLNKALDSLNFPPKNRGRNSRFAAETGYSTSHASGILGGKTEITEETLERLEYKLGIRRRWLETGEGEMFLDAKKEAEAFEGLPPELNEIYVRCLRGRSRDEQAKIMEKFVRAVAEIDLEKVLSFQPQSENGPEK
;
A
#
# COMPACT_ATOMS: atom_id res chain seq x y z
N MET A 1 14.85 -18.41 5.67
CA MET A 1 14.50 -17.16 4.98
C MET A 1 13.48 -16.33 5.77
N HIS A 2 12.43 -16.96 6.33
CA HIS A 2 11.38 -16.28 7.13
C HIS A 2 11.87 -15.50 8.37
N GLU A 3 12.90 -15.96 9.08
CA GLU A 3 13.42 -15.24 10.26
C GLU A 3 13.99 -13.85 9.94
N LEU A 4 14.56 -13.66 8.74
CA LEU A 4 15.14 -12.38 8.33
C LEU A 4 14.06 -11.33 8.05
N ILE A 5 12.95 -11.73 7.44
CA ILE A 5 11.80 -10.85 7.17
C ILE A 5 11.18 -10.40 8.50
N LEU A 6 11.03 -11.31 9.47
CA LEU A 6 10.49 -10.98 10.77
C LEU A 6 11.38 -10.00 11.56
N CYS A 7 12.70 -10.18 11.52
CA CYS A 7 13.63 -9.24 12.15
C CYS A 7 13.51 -7.84 11.54
N ARG A 8 13.41 -7.76 10.21
CA ARG A 8 13.22 -6.49 9.49
C ARG A 8 11.88 -5.84 9.80
N LEU A 9 10.80 -6.63 9.84
CA LEU A 9 9.48 -6.15 10.23
C LEU A 9 9.51 -5.55 11.63
N ASN A 10 10.09 -6.25 12.61
CA ASN A 10 10.21 -5.71 13.97
C ASN A 10 11.02 -4.41 14.01
N LYS A 11 12.12 -4.32 13.25
CA LYS A 11 12.92 -3.10 13.13
C LYS A 11 12.12 -1.94 12.52
N ALA A 12 11.29 -2.21 11.52
CA ALA A 12 10.40 -1.21 10.94
C ALA A 12 9.35 -0.74 11.96
N LEU A 13 8.75 -1.67 12.70
CA LEU A 13 7.78 -1.33 13.77
C LEU A 13 8.42 -0.52 14.90
N ASP A 14 9.66 -0.83 15.29
CA ASP A 14 10.42 -0.03 16.24
C ASP A 14 10.61 1.40 15.73
N SER A 15 10.92 1.56 14.44
CA SER A 15 11.12 2.87 13.80
C SER A 15 9.80 3.66 13.65
N LEU A 16 8.67 2.98 13.51
CA LEU A 16 7.31 3.56 13.56
C LEU A 16 6.82 3.83 15.01
N ASN A 17 7.71 3.70 16.00
CA ASN A 17 7.42 3.93 17.41
C ASN A 17 6.28 3.03 17.94
N PHE A 18 6.22 1.77 17.48
CA PHE A 18 5.28 0.79 18.03
C PHE A 18 5.67 0.39 19.45
N PRO A 19 4.69 0.04 20.31
CA PRO A 19 4.97 -0.45 21.64
C PRO A 19 5.92 -1.65 21.60
N PRO A 20 6.72 -1.92 22.64
CA PRO A 20 7.55 -3.12 22.70
C PRO A 20 6.68 -4.39 22.75
N LYS A 21 7.28 -5.53 22.39
CA LYS A 21 6.62 -6.84 22.17
C LYS A 21 5.59 -7.24 23.24
N ASN A 22 5.83 -6.90 24.51
CA ASN A 22 4.97 -7.28 25.65
C ASN A 22 4.05 -6.15 26.15
N ARG A 23 3.94 -5.01 25.44
CA ARG A 23 3.13 -3.85 25.85
C ARG A 23 2.10 -3.45 24.80
N GLY A 24 1.41 -4.42 24.21
CA GLY A 24 0.32 -4.16 23.26
C GLY A 24 0.75 -3.93 21.81
N ARG A 25 1.99 -4.30 21.44
CA ARG A 25 2.45 -4.29 20.04
C ARG A 25 1.46 -4.99 19.11
N ASN A 26 1.04 -6.19 19.50
CA ASN A 26 0.13 -7.02 18.70
C ASN A 26 -1.23 -6.34 18.48
N SER A 27 -1.77 -5.68 19.51
CA SER A 27 -3.05 -4.98 19.42
C SER A 27 -2.97 -3.76 18.52
N ARG A 28 -1.88 -2.98 18.62
CA ARG A 28 -1.67 -1.83 17.72
C ARG A 28 -1.45 -2.28 16.29
N PHE A 29 -0.61 -3.30 16.09
CA PHE A 29 -0.37 -3.88 14.77
C PHE A 29 -1.67 -4.39 14.15
N ALA A 30 -2.46 -5.15 14.89
CA ALA A 30 -3.78 -5.63 14.46
C ALA A 30 -4.71 -4.47 14.05
N ALA A 31 -4.75 -3.38 14.83
CA ALA A 31 -5.58 -2.21 14.53
C ALA A 31 -5.16 -1.50 13.24
N GLU A 32 -3.86 -1.28 13.04
CA GLU A 32 -3.33 -0.57 11.87
C GLU A 32 -3.43 -1.42 10.59
N THR A 33 -3.15 -2.72 10.68
CA THR A 33 -3.17 -3.63 9.54
C THR A 33 -4.55 -4.23 9.26
N GLY A 34 -5.50 -4.11 10.19
CA GLY A 34 -6.83 -4.74 10.11
C GLY A 34 -6.81 -6.26 10.27
N TYR A 35 -5.77 -6.82 10.91
CA TYR A 35 -5.73 -8.24 11.25
C TYR A 35 -6.41 -8.52 12.59
N SER A 36 -6.78 -9.77 12.83
CA SER A 36 -7.12 -10.20 14.19
C SER A 36 -5.87 -10.19 15.08
N THR A 37 -6.06 -9.98 16.38
CA THR A 37 -4.98 -10.00 17.38
C THR A 37 -4.23 -11.34 17.40
N SER A 38 -4.93 -12.45 17.19
CA SER A 38 -4.34 -13.78 17.06
C SER A 38 -3.46 -13.91 15.83
N HIS A 39 -3.93 -13.41 14.67
CA HIS A 39 -3.15 -13.45 13.43
C HIS A 39 -1.92 -12.53 13.51
N ALA A 40 -2.08 -11.32 14.04
CA ALA A 40 -0.98 -10.40 14.33
C ALA A 40 0.08 -11.04 15.24
N SER A 41 -0.35 -11.72 16.30
CA SER A 41 0.58 -12.44 17.18
C SER A 41 1.29 -13.60 16.48
N GLY A 42 0.63 -14.27 15.54
CA GLY A 42 1.23 -15.33 14.73
C GLY A 42 2.33 -14.81 13.82
N ILE A 43 2.05 -13.70 13.11
CA ILE A 43 3.00 -13.03 12.22
C ILE A 43 4.22 -12.52 13.03
N LEU A 44 3.99 -11.71 14.07
CA LEU A 44 5.06 -11.11 14.87
C LEU A 44 5.83 -12.13 15.73
N GLY A 45 5.21 -13.28 15.98
CA GLY A 45 5.84 -14.42 16.65
C GLY A 45 6.60 -15.36 15.71
N GLY A 46 6.53 -15.15 14.39
CA GLY A 46 7.11 -16.05 13.39
C GLY A 46 6.42 -17.41 13.28
N LYS A 47 5.22 -17.54 13.85
CA LYS A 47 4.39 -18.76 13.78
C LYS A 47 3.56 -18.81 12.50
N THR A 48 3.28 -17.65 11.92
CA THR A 48 2.55 -17.51 10.66
C THR A 48 3.51 -17.09 9.57
N GLU A 49 3.41 -17.76 8.43
CA GLU A 49 4.18 -17.42 7.25
C GLU A 49 3.73 -16.05 6.69
N ILE A 50 4.71 -15.20 6.36
CA ILE A 50 4.42 -13.91 5.75
C ILE A 50 4.20 -14.16 4.25
N THR A 51 2.95 -14.08 3.82
CA THR A 51 2.54 -14.20 2.42
C THR A 51 2.76 -12.90 1.66
N GLU A 52 2.73 -12.96 0.33
CA GLU A 52 2.77 -11.76 -0.51
C GLU A 52 1.64 -10.77 -0.17
N GLU A 53 0.42 -11.27 0.05
CA GLU A 53 -0.72 -10.45 0.50
C GLU A 53 -0.40 -9.71 1.82
N THR A 54 0.33 -10.37 2.72
CA THR A 54 0.75 -9.76 3.99
C THR A 54 1.75 -8.63 3.73
N LEU A 55 2.72 -8.83 2.84
CA LEU A 55 3.70 -7.81 2.47
C LEU A 55 3.04 -6.60 1.82
N GLU A 56 2.14 -6.82 0.85
CA GLU A 56 1.36 -5.75 0.21
C GLU A 56 0.54 -4.96 1.24
N ARG A 57 -0.06 -5.66 2.19
CA ARG A 57 -0.84 -5.01 3.25
C ARG A 57 0.03 -4.18 4.18
N LEU A 58 1.23 -4.66 4.52
CA LEU A 58 2.19 -3.91 5.34
C LEU A 58 2.71 -2.67 4.61
N GLU A 59 2.96 -2.79 3.31
CA GLU A 59 3.33 -1.67 2.47
C GLU A 59 2.23 -0.61 2.44
N TYR A 60 0.98 -1.01 2.19
CA TYR A 60 -0.15 -0.09 2.12
C TYR A 60 -0.52 0.54 3.47
N LYS A 61 -0.53 -0.25 4.56
CA LYS A 61 -1.03 0.20 5.87
C LYS A 61 0.03 0.88 6.73
N LEU A 62 1.27 0.42 6.65
CA LEU A 62 2.36 0.92 7.49
C LEU A 62 3.41 1.68 6.67
N GLY A 63 3.26 1.74 5.35
CA GLY A 63 4.23 2.40 4.48
C GLY A 63 5.56 1.66 4.42
N ILE A 64 5.64 0.36 4.70
CA ILE A 64 6.91 -0.38 4.73
C ILE A 64 7.17 -1.01 3.36
N ARG A 65 8.25 -0.65 2.67
CA ARG A 65 8.54 -1.21 1.34
C ARG A 65 8.73 -2.73 1.40
N ARG A 66 7.97 -3.45 0.59
CA ARG A 66 8.03 -4.91 0.43
C ARG A 66 9.44 -5.38 0.07
N ARG A 67 10.08 -4.73 -0.90
CA ARG A 67 11.45 -5.05 -1.34
C ARG A 67 12.44 -5.01 -0.16
N TRP A 68 12.32 -4.00 0.69
CA TRP A 68 13.17 -3.88 1.88
C TRP A 68 12.88 -4.99 2.91
N LEU A 69 11.61 -5.38 3.10
CA LEU A 69 11.27 -6.51 3.97
C LEU A 69 11.87 -7.83 3.45
N GLU A 70 11.77 -8.10 2.16
CA GLU A 70 12.22 -9.35 1.52
C GLU A 70 13.75 -9.44 1.39
N THR A 71 14.42 -8.39 0.91
CA THR A 71 15.85 -8.44 0.59
C THR A 71 16.71 -7.65 1.57
N GLY A 72 16.15 -6.66 2.27
CA GLY A 72 16.89 -5.72 3.12
C GLY A 72 17.54 -4.57 2.34
N GLU A 73 17.32 -4.52 1.02
CA GLU A 73 17.86 -3.50 0.13
C GLU A 73 16.84 -2.38 -0.10
N GLY A 74 17.34 -1.16 -0.29
CA GLY A 74 16.52 0.01 -0.55
C GLY A 74 16.04 0.73 0.71
N GLU A 75 15.09 1.65 0.55
CA GLU A 75 14.51 2.41 1.66
C GLU A 75 13.49 1.58 2.44
N MET A 76 13.49 1.74 3.77
CA MET A 76 12.61 1.00 4.68
C MET A 76 11.15 1.45 4.56
N PHE A 77 10.93 2.74 4.38
CA PHE A 77 9.61 3.36 4.34
C PHE A 77 9.31 3.96 2.96
N LEU A 78 8.03 3.95 2.60
CA LEU A 78 7.46 4.79 1.58
C LEU A 78 7.38 6.20 2.15
N ASP A 79 8.26 7.07 1.69
CA ASP A 79 8.19 8.48 2.00
C ASP A 79 7.13 9.09 1.09
N ALA A 80 5.91 9.28 1.63
CA ALA A 80 4.80 9.84 0.88
C ALA A 80 5.12 11.22 0.29
N LYS A 81 6.09 11.95 0.86
CA LYS A 81 6.62 13.18 0.27
C LYS A 81 7.49 12.90 -0.95
N LYS A 82 8.44 11.96 -0.88
CA LYS A 82 9.25 11.59 -2.06
C LYS A 82 8.43 10.92 -3.17
N GLU A 83 7.42 10.12 -2.83
CA GLU A 83 6.54 9.56 -3.87
C GLU A 83 5.60 10.62 -4.44
N ALA A 84 5.10 11.57 -3.65
CA ALA A 84 4.43 12.75 -4.18
C ALA A 84 5.38 13.64 -5.02
N GLU A 85 6.67 13.70 -4.67
CA GLU A 85 7.73 14.32 -5.50
C GLU A 85 8.07 13.49 -6.75
N ALA A 86 7.83 12.18 -6.78
CA ALA A 86 7.86 11.41 -8.02
C ALA A 86 6.68 11.77 -8.96
N PHE A 87 5.63 12.41 -8.42
CA PHE A 87 4.57 13.09 -9.17
C PHE A 87 4.82 14.62 -9.31
N GLU A 88 5.93 15.18 -8.80
CA GLU A 88 6.32 16.58 -9.09
C GLU A 88 6.73 16.68 -10.57
N GLY A 89 5.75 17.08 -11.37
CA GLY A 89 5.85 17.12 -12.83
C GLY A 89 4.52 16.79 -13.50
N LEU A 90 3.59 16.18 -12.77
CA LEU A 90 2.22 15.99 -13.24
C LEU A 90 1.38 17.25 -12.97
N PRO A 91 0.67 17.76 -14.00
CA PRO A 91 -0.23 18.90 -13.86
C PRO A 91 -1.23 18.69 -12.69
N PRO A 92 -1.48 19.71 -11.85
CA PRO A 92 -2.39 19.61 -10.72
C PRO A 92 -3.81 19.17 -11.11
N GLU A 93 -4.22 19.41 -12.35
CA GLU A 93 -5.49 18.94 -12.93
C GLU A 93 -5.58 17.40 -12.96
N LEU A 94 -4.47 16.70 -13.16
CA LEU A 94 -4.42 15.24 -13.21
C LEU A 94 -4.48 14.62 -11.82
N ASN A 95 -3.90 15.27 -10.81
CA ASN A 95 -4.02 14.84 -9.42
C ASN A 95 -5.47 14.94 -8.94
N GLU A 96 -6.19 16.00 -9.32
CA GLU A 96 -7.59 16.18 -8.93
C GLU A 96 -8.52 15.14 -9.59
N ILE A 97 -8.28 14.81 -10.87
CA ILE A 97 -8.99 13.73 -11.59
C ILE A 97 -8.70 12.38 -10.94
N TYR A 98 -7.44 12.11 -10.63
CA TYR A 98 -7.01 10.88 -9.97
C TYR A 98 -7.68 10.70 -8.60
N VAL A 99 -7.62 11.70 -7.72
CA VAL A 99 -8.28 11.67 -6.41
C VAL A 99 -9.81 11.55 -6.56
N ARG A 100 -10.41 12.19 -7.56
CA ARG A 100 -11.84 12.08 -7.86
C ARG A 100 -12.23 10.67 -8.32
N CYS A 101 -11.43 10.02 -9.15
CA CYS A 101 -11.68 8.68 -9.67
C CYS A 101 -11.57 7.59 -8.60
N LEU A 102 -10.80 7.82 -7.55
CA LEU A 102 -10.61 6.88 -6.46
C LEU A 102 -11.70 6.96 -5.37
N ARG A 103 -12.42 8.09 -5.27
CA ARG A 103 -13.46 8.28 -4.23
C ARG A 103 -14.63 7.32 -4.43
N GLY A 104 -14.92 6.53 -3.39
CA GLY A 104 -16.13 5.69 -3.31
C GLY A 104 -16.08 4.36 -4.08
N ARG A 105 -14.93 3.94 -4.60
CA ARG A 105 -14.77 2.67 -5.36
C ARG A 105 -14.07 1.56 -4.58
N SER A 106 -14.31 0.32 -4.99
CA SER A 106 -13.66 -0.88 -4.43
C SER A 106 -12.18 -0.97 -4.82
N ARG A 107 -11.39 -1.72 -4.05
CA ARG A 107 -9.93 -1.86 -4.21
C ARG A 107 -9.52 -2.37 -5.60
N ASP A 108 -10.27 -3.33 -6.14
CA ASP A 108 -10.03 -3.89 -7.48
C ASP A 108 -10.32 -2.87 -8.59
N GLU A 109 -11.29 -1.98 -8.40
CA GLU A 109 -11.58 -0.90 -9.35
C GLU A 109 -10.52 0.18 -9.28
N GLN A 110 -10.08 0.56 -8.07
CA GLN A 110 -9.02 1.54 -7.87
C GLN A 110 -7.70 1.10 -8.50
N ALA A 111 -7.33 -0.18 -8.37
CA ALA A 111 -6.12 -0.73 -8.97
C ALA A 111 -6.18 -0.74 -10.51
N LYS A 112 -7.32 -1.12 -11.10
CA LYS A 112 -7.53 -1.08 -12.57
C LYS A 112 -7.51 0.35 -13.11
N ILE A 113 -8.08 1.30 -12.36
CA ILE A 113 -8.06 2.72 -12.71
C ILE A 113 -6.64 3.26 -12.61
N MET A 114 -5.89 2.92 -11.56
CA MET A 114 -4.49 3.29 -11.40
C MET A 114 -3.64 2.79 -12.56
N GLU A 115 -3.75 1.50 -12.91
CA GLU A 115 -2.96 0.90 -13.98
C GLU A 115 -3.23 1.59 -15.33
N LYS A 116 -4.51 1.85 -15.64
CA LYS A 116 -4.89 2.58 -16.86
C LYS A 116 -4.41 4.03 -16.84
N PHE A 117 -4.49 4.70 -15.69
CA PHE A 117 -4.07 6.09 -15.54
C PHE A 117 -2.54 6.23 -15.68
N VAL A 118 -1.77 5.39 -15.00
CA VAL A 118 -0.30 5.35 -15.09
C VAL A 118 0.14 5.01 -16.51
N ARG A 119 -0.51 4.05 -17.17
CA ARG A 119 -0.23 3.71 -18.58
C ARG A 119 -0.52 4.87 -19.52
N ALA A 120 -1.65 5.55 -19.35
CA ALA A 120 -2.03 6.70 -20.17
C ALA A 120 -1.10 7.91 -19.95
N VAL A 121 -0.65 8.12 -18.71
CA VAL A 121 0.34 9.15 -18.36
C VAL A 121 1.72 8.83 -18.94
N ALA A 122 2.14 7.56 -18.90
CA ALA A 122 3.42 7.11 -19.45
C ALA A 122 3.50 7.25 -20.99
N GLU A 123 2.35 7.23 -21.68
CA GLU A 123 2.28 7.46 -23.12
C GLU A 123 2.19 8.95 -23.53
N ILE A 124 2.19 9.90 -22.56
CA ILE A 124 2.12 11.37 -22.74
C ILE A 124 1.10 11.77 -23.83
N ASP A 125 -0.10 11.21 -23.76
CA ASP A 125 -1.23 11.64 -24.58
C ASP A 125 -2.23 12.35 -23.66
N LEU A 126 -1.91 13.61 -23.32
CA LEU A 126 -2.66 14.44 -22.37
C LEU A 126 -4.14 14.56 -22.73
N GLU A 127 -4.51 14.50 -24.02
CA GLU A 127 -5.90 14.52 -24.48
C GLU A 127 -6.68 13.24 -24.10
N LYS A 128 -6.02 12.08 -24.07
CA LYS A 128 -6.64 10.82 -23.60
C LYS A 128 -6.84 10.77 -22.10
N VAL A 129 -5.93 11.37 -21.34
CA VAL A 129 -6.05 11.42 -19.87
C VAL A 129 -7.18 12.37 -19.46
N LEU A 130 -7.30 13.53 -20.12
CA LEU A 130 -8.38 14.50 -19.88
C LEU A 130 -9.76 14.00 -20.36
N SER A 131 -9.79 13.13 -21.39
CA SER A 131 -11.02 12.48 -21.87
C SER A 131 -11.34 11.16 -21.16
N PHE A 132 -10.54 10.75 -20.17
CA PHE A 132 -10.78 9.54 -19.39
C PHE A 132 -12.03 9.70 -18.52
N GLN A 133 -13.20 9.40 -19.08
CA GLN A 133 -14.42 9.20 -18.34
C GLN A 133 -14.56 7.70 -18.04
N PRO A 134 -14.63 7.28 -16.77
CA PRO A 134 -14.78 5.88 -16.44
C PRO A 134 -16.10 5.38 -17.04
N GLN A 135 -15.99 4.46 -18.00
CA GLN A 135 -17.15 3.74 -18.54
C GLN A 135 -17.76 2.93 -17.39
N SER A 136 -18.96 3.29 -16.99
CA SER A 136 -19.81 2.52 -16.09
C SER A 136 -20.20 1.23 -16.81
N GLU A 137 -19.38 0.18 -16.73
CA GLU A 137 -19.85 -1.17 -17.03
C GLU A 137 -20.79 -1.62 -15.91
N ASN A 138 -22.06 -1.31 -16.16
CA ASN A 138 -23.30 -1.97 -15.75
C ASN A 138 -23.27 -2.83 -14.48
N GLY A 139 -24.06 -2.39 -13.51
CA GLY A 139 -24.55 -3.28 -12.46
C GLY A 139 -25.41 -4.40 -13.04
N PRO A 140 -25.45 -5.56 -12.37
CA PRO A 140 -26.56 -6.49 -12.49
C PRO A 140 -27.43 -6.36 -11.23
N GLU A 141 -28.54 -5.62 -11.34
CA GLU A 141 -29.72 -5.91 -10.53
C GLU A 141 -30.67 -6.76 -11.38
N LYS A 142 -30.59 -8.07 -11.20
CA LYS A 142 -31.70 -8.95 -10.79
C LYS A 142 -31.29 -10.42 -10.82
#